data_AF-A0A699J9P2-F1
#
_entry.id   AF-A0A699J9P2-F1
#
_cell.length_a   1.000
_cell.length_b   1.000
_cell.length_c   1.000
_cell.angle_alpha   90.00
_cell.angle_beta   90.00
_cell.angle_gamma   90.00
#
_symmetry.space_group_name_H-M   'P 1'
#
loop_
_entity.id
_entity.type
_entity.pdbx_description
1 polymer ?
#
loop_
_entity_poly.entity_id
_entity_poly.type
_entity_poly.pdbx_seq_one_letter_code
_entity_poly.pdbx_strand_id
1 'polypeptide(L)' 'MIQQEPLGTVENVLVMIDKFVFLCDFAVIDMPGILGEMVILCKPFLVTIHAQIDVFNGEISFGIGKNRVKFE' A
#
# COMPACT_ATOMS: atom_id res chain seq x y z
N MET A 1 -6.98 20.22 14.00
CA MET A 1 -6.37 19.30 13.03
C MET A 1 -5.00 18.96 13.54
N ILE A 2 -4.72 17.70 13.84
CA ILE A 2 -3.38 17.27 14.25
C ILE A 2 -2.64 17.00 12.94
N GLN A 3 -1.72 17.89 12.55
CA GLN A 3 -0.77 17.55 11.49
C GLN A 3 0.14 16.48 12.06
N GLN A 4 0.08 15.29 11.46
CA GLN A 4 1.07 14.26 11.71
C GLN A 4 2.13 14.38 10.62
N GLU A 5 3.32 14.79 11.03
CA GLU A 5 4.48 14.81 10.16
C GLU A 5 5.13 13.43 10.12
N PRO A 6 5.71 13.01 8.99
CA PRO A 6 6.50 11.79 8.94
C PRO A 6 7.66 11.85 9.93
N LEU A 7 7.86 10.78 10.69
CA LEU A 7 9.09 10.54 11.45
C LEU A 7 10.30 10.40 10.52
N GLY A 8 10.07 9.90 9.30
CA GLY A 8 11.06 9.74 8.27
C GLY A 8 10.55 8.88 7.12
N THR A 9 11.43 8.62 6.16
CA THR A 9 11.19 7.74 5.02
C THR A 9 12.08 6.51 5.13
N VAL A 10 11.52 5.34 4.86
CA VAL A 10 12.27 4.11 4.62
C VAL A 10 12.26 3.84 3.13
N GLU A 11 13.42 3.94 2.50
CA GLU A 11 13.57 3.82 1.06
C GLU A 11 13.94 2.39 0.65
N ASN A 12 13.61 2.03 -0.60
CA ASN A 12 14.00 0.77 -1.24
C ASN A 12 13.55 -0.50 -0.48
N VAL A 13 12.33 -0.48 0.08
CA VAL A 13 11.75 -1.62 0.77
C VAL A 13 11.16 -2.61 -0.24
N LEU A 14 11.53 -3.89 -0.14
CA LEU A 14 10.89 -4.96 -0.88
C LEU A 14 9.62 -5.40 -0.16
N VAL A 15 8.48 -5.27 -0.82
CA VAL A 15 7.16 -5.67 -0.30
C VAL A 15 6.67 -6.86 -1.09
N MET A 16 6.42 -7.95 -0.37
CA MET A 16 5.80 -9.14 -0.94
C MET A 16 4.29 -9.06 -0.78
N ILE A 17 3.57 -9.12 -1.90
CA ILE A 17 2.11 -9.20 -1.93
C ILE A 17 1.74 -10.47 -2.68
N ASP A 18 1.29 -11.47 -1.93
CA ASP A 18 1.08 -12.83 -2.43
C ASP A 18 2.34 -13.32 -3.17
N LYS A 19 2.29 -13.50 -4.49
CA LYS A 19 3.42 -13.96 -5.32
C LYS A 19 4.27 -12.84 -5.93
N PHE A 20 3.93 -11.57 -5.73
CA PHE A 20 4.63 -10.44 -6.33
C PHE A 20 5.56 -9.77 -5.31
N VAL A 21 6.67 -9.24 -5.81
CA VAL A 21 7.60 -8.43 -5.02
C VAL A 21 7.74 -7.07 -5.68
N PHE A 22 7.55 -6.00 -4.91
CA PHE A 22 7.65 -4.62 -5.37
C PHE A 22 8.66 -3.86 -4.54
N LEU A 23 9.44 -2.99 -5.19
CA LEU A 23 10.28 -2.03 -4.51
C LEU A 23 9.47 -0.75 -4.27
N CYS A 24 9.41 -0.27 -3.03
CA CYS A 24 8.75 0.99 -2.71
C CYS A 24 9.35 1.68 -1.48
N ASP A 25 9.08 2.98 -1.39
CA ASP A 25 9.45 3.80 -0.25
C ASP A 25 8.23 4.02 0.65
N PHE A 26 8.43 4.08 1.97
CA PHE A 26 7.39 4.31 2.96
C PHE A 26 7.70 5.53 3.81
N ALA A 27 6.71 6.41 3.98
CA ALA A 27 6.73 7.38 5.06
C ALA A 27 6.26 6.70 6.36
N VAL A 28 7.04 6.83 7.42
CA VAL A 28 6.68 6.33 8.76
C VAL A 28 6.06 7.49 9.52
N ILE A 29 4.85 7.29 10.04
CA ILE A 29 4.11 8.32 10.79
C ILE A 29 3.76 7.74 12.16
N ASP A 30 4.07 8.49 13.22
CA ASP A 30 3.58 8.16 14.56
C ASP A 30 2.12 8.60 14.68
N MET A 31 1.23 7.62 14.77
CA MET A 31 -0.22 7.80 14.81
C MET A 31 -0.76 7.51 16.22
N PRO A 32 -0.77 8.51 17.13
CA PRO A 32 -1.29 8.30 18.47
C PRO A 32 -2.79 7.96 18.44
N GLY A 33 -3.17 6.89 19.12
CA GLY A 33 -4.56 6.45 19.25
C GLY A 33 -5.03 5.45 18.19
N ILE A 34 -4.18 5.08 17.23
CA ILE A 34 -4.44 3.92 16.35
C ILE A 34 -3.78 2.69 16.97
N LEU A 35 -4.60 1.68 17.28
CA LEU A 35 -4.13 0.40 17.81
C LEU A 35 -3.77 -0.51 16.62
N GLY A 36 -2.48 -0.80 16.47
CA GLY A 36 -1.95 -1.77 15.51
C GLY A 36 -1.06 -1.16 14.43
N GLU A 37 -0.37 -2.05 13.70
CA GLU A 37 0.45 -1.68 12.55
C GLU A 37 -0.46 -1.47 11.34
N MET A 38 -0.53 -0.25 10.83
CA MET A 38 -1.34 0.10 9.66
C MET A 38 -0.43 0.49 8.49
N VAL A 39 -0.66 -0.13 7.33
CA VAL A 39 0.00 0.25 6.08
C VAL A 39 -1.03 0.92 5.17
N ILE A 40 -0.75 2.16 4.77
CA ILE A 40 -1.59 2.91 3.84
C ILE A 40 -0.94 2.84 2.46
N LEU A 41 -1.64 2.22 1.51
CA LEU A 41 -1.20 2.15 0.12
C LEU A 41 -1.62 3.43 -0.62
N CYS A 42 -0.66 4.30 -0.86
CA CYS A 42 -0.91 5.55 -1.56
C CYS A 42 -1.11 5.33 -3.08
N LYS A 43 -1.72 6.32 -3.75
CA LYS A 43 -1.92 6.33 -5.21
C LYS A 43 -0.67 5.97 -6.03
N PRO A 44 0.55 6.48 -5.73
CA PRO A 44 1.74 6.11 -6.48
C PRO A 44 2.04 4.60 -6.45
N PHE A 45 1.84 3.96 -5.29
CA PHE A 45 2.01 2.51 -5.15
C PHE A 45 0.96 1.75 -5.96
N LEU A 46 -0.31 2.16 -5.85
CA LEU A 46 -1.42 1.57 -6.59
C LEU A 46 -1.22 1.65 -8.12
N VAL A 47 -0.65 2.74 -8.62
CA VAL A 47 -0.30 2.88 -10.05
C VAL A 47 0.79 1.88 -10.44
N THR A 48 1.83 1.74 -9.62
CA THR A 48 2.97 0.85 -9.88
C THR A 48 2.53 -0.62 -10.02
N ILE A 49 1.62 -1.07 -9.16
CA ILE A 49 1.09 -2.44 -9.15
C ILE A 49 -0.12 -2.63 -10.07
N HIS A 50 -0.46 -1.61 -10.89
CA HIS A 50 -1.63 -1.57 -11.75
C HIS A 50 -2.92 -1.99 -11.03
N ALA A 51 -3.14 -1.48 -9.82
CA ALA A 51 -4.26 -1.87 -8.98
C ALA A 51 -5.61 -1.60 -9.68
N GLN A 52 -6.53 -2.55 -9.59
CA GLN A 52 -7.92 -2.36 -9.98
C GLN A 52 -8.78 -2.48 -8.73
N ILE A 53 -9.54 -1.42 -8.45
CA ILE A 53 -10.37 -1.29 -7.26
C ILE A 53 -11.83 -1.31 -7.73
N ASP A 54 -12.57 -2.33 -7.36
CA ASP A 54 -14.01 -2.39 -7.51
C ASP A 54 -14.66 -1.94 -6.19
N VAL A 55 -15.04 -0.68 -6.15
CA VAL A 55 -15.62 -0.06 -4.95
C VAL A 55 -17.00 -0.63 -4.63
N PHE A 56 -17.76 -1.03 -5.64
CA PHE A 56 -19.12 -1.54 -5.42
C PHE A 56 -19.09 -2.91 -4.77
N ASN A 57 -18.19 -3.78 -5.22
CA ASN A 57 -18.04 -5.13 -4.68
C ASN A 57 -17.07 -5.21 -3.49
N GLY A 58 -16.35 -4.13 -3.17
CA GLY A 58 -15.38 -4.09 -2.07
C GLY A 58 -14.07 -4.81 -2.39
N GLU A 59 -13.74 -4.97 -3.67
CA GLU A 59 -12.63 -5.83 -4.10
C GLU A 59 -11.44 -5.00 -4.57
N ILE A 60 -10.23 -5.52 -4.34
CA ILE A 60 -9.01 -4.96 -4.90
C ILE A 60 -8.18 -6.05 -5.56
N SER A 61 -7.62 -5.76 -6.73
CA SER A 61 -6.67 -6.65 -7.38
C SER A 61 -5.36 -5.97 -7.71
N PHE A 62 -4.26 -6.69 -7.49
CA PHE A 62 -2.89 -6.26 -7.77
C PHE A 62 -2.26 -7.17 -8.81
N GLY A 63 -1.45 -6.63 -9.72
CA GLY A 63 -0.86 -7.49 -10.75
C GLY A 63 0.08 -6.83 -11.74
N ILE A 64 0.84 -7.68 -12.43
CA ILE A 64 1.77 -7.27 -13.48
C ILE A 64 1.34 -7.96 -14.78
N GLY A 65 1.01 -7.16 -15.80
CA GLY A 65 0.49 -7.65 -17.06
C GLY A 65 -0.80 -8.44 -16.88
N LYS A 66 -0.79 -9.72 -17.29
CA LYS A 66 -1.95 -10.63 -17.18
C LYS A 66 -2.07 -11.32 -15.82
N ASN A 67 -1.02 -11.30 -15.01
CA ASN A 67 -1.02 -11.96 -13.71
C ASN A 67 -1.61 -11.00 -12.67
N ARG A 68 -2.70 -11.41 -12.01
CA ARG A 68 -3.34 -10.63 -10.93
C ARG A 68 -3.62 -11.51 -9.72
N VAL A 69 -3.75 -10.88 -8.56
CA VAL A 69 -4.19 -11.44 -7.29
C VAL A 69 -5.32 -10.57 -6.80
N LYS A 70 -6.40 -11.18 -6.33
CA LYS A 70 -7.63 -10.52 -5.89
C LYS A 70 -7.77 -10.66 -4.38
N PHE A 71 -8.20 -9.60 -3.72
CA PHE A 71 -8.49 -9.50 -2.29
C PHE A 71 -9.92 -8.99 -2.13
N GLU A 72 -10.59 -9.48 -1.07
CA GLU A 72 -11.97 -9.19 -0.68
C GLU A 72 -12.00 -8.66 0.76
#